data_AF-A0A6M8VP71-F1
#
_entry.id   AF-A0A6M8VP71-F1
#
_cell.length_a   1.000
_cell.length_b   1.000
_cell.length_c   1.000
_cell.angle_alpha   90.00
_cell.angle_beta   90.00
_cell.angle_gamma   90.00
#
_symmetry.space_group_name_H-M   'P 1'
#
loop_
_entity.id
_entity.type
_entity.pdbx_description
1 polymer ?
#
loop_
_entity_poly.entity_id
_entity_poly.type
_entity_poly.pdbx_seq_one_letter_code
_entity_poly.pdbx_strand_id
1 'polypeptide(L)'
;MADHVNRGNVCGRSRGCGAHGVAWLHRRRRPLVLAISGVLALGLAHSARADYPAVVQLSELTGANGFKLDGEAVNDWSGRSVSAAGDINGDGIDELIIGALLADPNGSSSGRSYVVYGRGDSIFADRFKLE
;
A
#
# COMPACT_ATOMS: atom_id res chain seq x y z
N MET A 1 41.06 15.29 16.07
CA MET A 1 41.57 16.59 16.51
C MET A 1 40.40 17.50 16.82
N ALA A 2 40.26 17.92 18.07
CA ALA A 2 39.44 19.06 18.47
C ALA A 2 40.35 20.30 18.50
N ASP A 3 39.85 21.47 18.09
CA ASP A 3 40.05 22.79 18.74
C ASP A 3 39.21 23.82 17.95
N HIS A 4 38.16 24.46 18.47
CA HIS A 4 38.09 25.58 19.42
C HIS A 4 38.58 26.95 18.87
N VAL A 5 37.66 27.93 18.97
CA VAL A 5 37.80 29.40 19.05
C VAL A 5 37.91 30.22 17.74
N ASN A 6 36.88 31.05 17.50
CA ASN A 6 37.12 32.50 17.34
C ASN A 6 36.00 33.33 18.00
N ARG A 7 36.40 34.15 18.97
CA ARG A 7 35.58 35.12 19.68
C ARG A 7 35.69 36.47 18.96
N GLY A 8 34.59 37.20 18.87
CA GLY A 8 34.62 38.67 18.84
C GLY A 8 33.94 39.30 17.65
N ASN A 9 32.75 39.87 17.87
CA ASN A 9 32.67 41.33 17.92
C ASN A 9 31.38 41.79 18.60
N VAL A 10 31.59 42.55 19.66
CA VAL A 10 30.59 43.26 20.46
C VAL A 10 30.24 44.53 19.70
N CYS A 11 29.01 44.65 19.18
CA CYS A 11 28.52 45.95 18.71
C CYS A 11 28.10 46.80 19.90
N GLY A 12 28.91 47.82 20.17
CA GLY A 12 28.70 48.82 21.21
C GLY A 12 27.50 49.73 20.97
N ARG A 13 26.96 50.22 22.08
CA ARG A 13 25.93 51.25 22.16
C ARG A 13 26.36 52.54 21.45
N SER A 14 25.66 52.94 20.40
CA SER A 14 25.22 54.32 20.20
C SER A 14 24.43 54.49 18.89
N ARG A 15 23.18 54.94 19.03
CA ARG A 15 22.45 55.83 18.12
C ARG A 15 22.25 55.38 16.66
N GLY A 16 21.04 54.91 16.40
CA GLY A 16 20.19 55.30 15.26
C GLY A 16 20.78 55.25 13.85
N CYS A 17 20.41 54.21 13.10
CA CYS A 17 20.12 54.34 11.67
C CYS A 17 18.76 53.71 11.40
N GLY A 18 17.92 54.48 10.71
CA GLY A 18 16.48 54.33 10.65
C GLY A 18 15.97 53.20 9.74
N ALA A 19 14.83 52.67 10.18
CA ALA A 19 13.63 52.38 9.40
C ALA A 19 13.78 51.94 7.93
N HIS A 20 13.60 50.64 7.71
CA HIS A 20 12.59 50.19 6.74
C HIS A 20 11.54 49.37 7.50
N GLY A 21 10.43 50.03 7.80
CA GLY A 21 9.24 49.38 8.30
C GLY A 21 8.53 48.67 7.15
N VAL A 22 8.28 47.39 7.33
CA VAL A 22 6.94 46.81 7.12
C VAL A 22 6.68 45.89 8.30
N ALA A 23 6.02 46.49 9.30
CA ALA A 23 5.36 45.75 10.35
C ALA A 23 4.16 45.02 9.73
N TRP A 24 4.15 43.69 9.81
CA TRP A 24 2.90 42.93 9.88
C TRP A 24 2.90 42.13 11.17
N LEU A 25 2.42 42.78 12.21
CA LEU A 25 2.01 42.17 13.45
C LEU A 25 0.68 41.45 13.22
N HIS A 26 0.70 40.14 12.96
CA HIS A 26 -0.42 39.29 13.34
C HIS A 26 0.06 38.05 14.07
N ARG A 27 0.45 38.30 15.32
CA ARG A 27 0.21 37.34 16.39
C ARG A 27 -1.32 37.16 16.52
N ARG A 28 -1.86 36.17 15.83
CA ARG A 28 -3.06 35.47 16.28
C ARG A 28 -2.74 34.00 16.39
N ARG A 29 -2.09 33.67 17.52
CA ARG A 29 -2.43 32.44 18.23
C ARG A 29 -3.95 32.48 18.43
N ARG A 30 -4.66 31.65 17.69
CA ARG A 30 -6.10 31.43 17.78
C ARG A 30 -6.32 29.92 17.66
N PRO A 31 -7.29 29.40 18.40
CA PRO A 31 -7.02 28.77 19.67
C PRO A 31 -7.04 27.25 19.52
N LEU A 32 -6.58 26.58 20.57
CA LEU A 32 -6.85 25.19 20.85
C LEU A 32 -8.38 25.01 20.94
N VAL A 33 -9.03 24.77 19.80
CA VAL A 33 -10.41 24.27 19.78
C VAL A 33 -10.26 22.79 20.05
N LEU A 34 -10.40 22.46 21.33
CA LEU A 34 -10.74 21.12 21.78
C LEU A 34 -12.14 20.81 21.24
N ALA A 35 -12.24 20.47 19.96
CA ALA A 35 -13.36 19.67 19.52
C ALA A 35 -13.01 18.26 19.98
N ILE A 36 -13.59 17.88 21.12
CA ILE A 36 -13.84 16.48 21.43
C ILE A 36 -14.80 16.00 20.34
N SER A 37 -14.29 15.76 19.12
CA SER A 37 -15.00 14.99 18.12
C SER A 37 -15.18 13.64 18.77
N GLY A 38 -16.44 13.37 19.14
CA GLY A 38 -16.80 12.34 20.07
C GLY A 38 -16.06 11.03 19.79
N VAL A 39 -15.73 10.33 20.88
CA VAL A 39 -15.59 8.88 20.80
C VAL A 39 -16.97 8.34 20.40
N LEU A 40 -17.27 8.39 19.09
CA LEU A 40 -18.42 7.77 18.49
C LEU A 40 -17.98 6.36 18.14
N ALA A 41 -18.53 5.41 18.89
CA ALA A 41 -18.31 3.98 18.79
C ALA A 41 -16.84 3.55 18.97
N LEU A 42 -16.57 3.07 20.18
CA LEU A 42 -15.70 1.93 20.41
C LEU A 42 -16.29 0.72 19.66
N GLY A 43 -16.17 0.75 18.35
CA GLY A 43 -16.45 -0.33 17.43
C GLY A 43 -15.21 -0.47 16.60
N LEU A 44 -14.12 -0.93 17.23
CA LEU A 44 -13.10 -1.63 16.49
C LEU A 44 -13.83 -2.79 15.84
N ALA A 45 -14.28 -2.62 14.60
CA ALA A 45 -14.21 -3.69 13.64
C ALA A 45 -12.71 -4.05 13.58
N HIS A 46 -12.26 -4.79 14.59
CA HIS A 46 -11.16 -5.72 14.42
C HIS A 46 -11.56 -6.46 13.17
N SER A 47 -10.81 -6.23 12.08
CA SER A 47 -11.04 -6.81 10.78
C SER A 47 -11.67 -8.17 11.00
N ALA A 48 -12.95 -8.31 10.59
CA ALA A 48 -13.60 -9.60 10.60
C ALA A 48 -12.59 -10.50 9.89
N ARG A 49 -11.93 -11.40 10.63
CA ARG A 49 -11.10 -12.40 10.00
C ARG A 49 -12.08 -13.04 9.04
N ALA A 50 -11.81 -12.91 7.75
CA ALA A 50 -12.59 -13.65 6.77
C ALA A 50 -12.49 -15.10 7.24
N ASP A 51 -13.61 -15.66 7.71
CA ASP A 51 -13.66 -17.04 8.12
C ASP A 51 -13.47 -17.83 6.83
N TYR A 52 -12.21 -18.16 6.53
CA TYR A 52 -11.88 -18.97 5.38
C TYR A 52 -12.41 -20.36 5.67
N PRO A 53 -13.41 -20.84 4.92
CA PRO A 53 -14.03 -22.11 5.22
C PRO A 53 -13.00 -23.22 5.02
N ALA A 54 -13.06 -24.26 5.87
CA ALA A 54 -12.19 -25.43 5.73
C ALA A 54 -12.40 -26.16 4.38
N VAL A 55 -13.56 -25.94 3.74
CA VAL A 55 -13.90 -26.44 2.41
C VAL A 55 -14.40 -25.28 1.56
N VAL A 56 -13.79 -25.10 0.39
CA VAL A 56 -14.23 -24.12 -0.60
C VAL A 56 -14.90 -24.87 -1.75
N GLN A 57 -16.20 -24.64 -1.96
CA GLN A 57 -16.92 -25.18 -3.11
C GLN A 57 -16.68 -24.30 -4.34
N LEU A 58 -15.97 -24.83 -5.33
CA LEU A 58 -15.60 -24.06 -6.53
C LEU A 58 -16.80 -23.60 -7.37
N SER A 59 -17.95 -24.27 -7.23
CA SER A 59 -19.21 -23.92 -7.89
C SER A 59 -19.98 -22.79 -7.20
N GLU A 60 -19.60 -22.43 -5.97
CA GLU A 60 -20.26 -21.40 -5.16
C GLU A 60 -19.42 -20.11 -5.07
N LEU A 61 -18.33 -20.03 -5.83
CA LEU A 61 -17.50 -18.84 -5.91
C LEU A 61 -18.25 -17.75 -6.68
N THR A 62 -18.18 -16.53 -6.17
CA THR A 62 -18.88 -15.34 -6.69
C THR A 62 -17.93 -14.18 -6.95
N GLY A 63 -16.63 -14.36 -6.73
CA GLY A 63 -15.63 -13.30 -6.77
C GLY A 63 -15.55 -12.47 -5.49
N ALA A 64 -16.67 -12.35 -4.75
CA ALA A 64 -16.71 -11.72 -3.42
C ALA A 64 -16.25 -12.66 -2.30
N ASN A 65 -16.51 -13.96 -2.44
CA ASN A 65 -16.09 -15.02 -1.49
C ASN A 65 -14.88 -15.83 -2.00
N GLY A 66 -14.24 -15.38 -3.08
CA GLY A 66 -13.15 -16.07 -3.76
C GLY A 66 -13.42 -16.27 -5.25
N PHE A 67 -12.40 -16.73 -5.96
CA PHE A 67 -12.45 -16.98 -7.40
C PHE A 67 -11.55 -18.17 -7.76
N LYS A 68 -11.76 -18.73 -8.94
CA LYS A 68 -10.90 -19.78 -9.51
C LYS A 68 -10.11 -19.25 -10.71
N LEU A 69 -8.91 -19.80 -10.88
CA LEU A 69 -8.02 -19.54 -12.01
C LEU A 69 -7.86 -20.82 -12.82
N ASP A 70 -8.27 -20.78 -14.09
CA ASP A 70 -8.01 -21.88 -15.01
C ASP A 70 -6.68 -21.68 -15.70
N GLY A 71 -5.92 -22.77 -15.82
CA GLY A 71 -4.75 -22.81 -16.69
C GLY A 71 -5.11 -22.55 -18.16
N GLU A 72 -4.12 -22.08 -18.91
CA GLU A 72 -4.26 -21.75 -20.33
C GLU A 72 -4.51 -23.01 -21.18
N ALA A 73 -3.64 -24.01 -21.04
CA ALA A 73 -3.72 -25.29 -21.73
C ALA A 73 -3.52 -26.49 -20.79
N VAL A 74 -3.93 -27.66 -21.29
CA VAL A 74 -3.77 -28.93 -20.60
C VAL A 74 -2.29 -29.26 -20.48
N ASN A 75 -1.87 -29.74 -19.31
CA ASN A 75 -0.48 -30.10 -18.97
C ASN A 75 0.50 -28.94 -18.75
N ASP A 76 0.08 -27.68 -18.82
CA ASP A 76 0.97 -26.53 -18.49
C ASP A 76 1.36 -26.46 -17.00
N TRP A 77 0.64 -27.20 -16.16
CA TRP A 77 0.81 -27.24 -14.71
C TRP A 77 0.71 -25.84 -14.08
N SER A 78 -0.23 -25.04 -14.56
CA SER A 78 -0.59 -23.75 -13.95
C SER A 78 -0.97 -23.95 -12.48
N GLY A 79 -0.47 -23.08 -11.60
CA GLY A 79 -0.68 -23.22 -10.16
C GLY A 79 0.27 -24.21 -9.48
N ARG A 80 1.30 -24.73 -10.19
CA ARG A 80 2.29 -25.64 -9.60
C ARG A 80 3.04 -25.02 -8.41
N SER A 81 3.24 -23.71 -8.46
CA SER A 81 3.77 -22.88 -7.39
C SER A 81 2.99 -21.58 -7.29
N VAL A 82 2.73 -21.13 -6.06
CA VAL A 82 2.09 -19.84 -5.75
C VAL A 82 2.86 -19.19 -4.62
N SER A 83 3.10 -17.88 -4.71
CA SER A 83 3.72 -17.08 -3.66
C SER A 83 3.07 -15.70 -3.58
N ALA A 84 3.07 -15.11 -2.38
CA ALA A 84 2.85 -13.68 -2.23
C ALA A 84 4.01 -12.91 -2.88
N ALA A 85 3.69 -11.85 -3.62
CA ALA A 85 4.65 -10.95 -4.25
C ALA A 85 4.89 -9.68 -3.41
N GLY A 86 4.05 -9.42 -2.40
CA GLY A 86 3.91 -8.09 -1.81
C GLY A 86 3.05 -7.20 -2.70
N ASP A 87 3.00 -5.89 -2.43
CA ASP A 87 2.41 -4.86 -3.30
C ASP A 87 3.50 -4.26 -4.23
N ILE A 88 3.53 -4.69 -5.48
CA ILE A 88 4.52 -4.34 -6.51
C ILE A 88 4.03 -3.20 -7.40
N ASN A 89 2.72 -2.92 -7.40
CA ASN A 89 2.14 -1.83 -8.20
C ASN A 89 1.92 -0.53 -7.39
N GLY A 90 2.02 -0.58 -6.06
CA GLY A 90 1.94 0.54 -5.14
C GLY A 90 0.52 0.98 -4.77
N ASP A 91 -0.48 0.11 -4.91
CA ASP A 91 -1.88 0.41 -4.59
C ASP A 91 -2.28 0.09 -3.14
N GLY A 92 -1.34 -0.47 -2.36
CA GLY A 92 -1.51 -0.86 -0.97
C GLY A 92 -2.08 -2.25 -0.77
N ILE A 93 -2.17 -3.09 -1.81
CA ILE A 93 -2.74 -4.44 -1.75
C ILE A 93 -1.74 -5.46 -2.29
N ASP A 94 -1.45 -6.49 -1.50
CA ASP A 94 -0.53 -7.55 -1.90
C ASP A 94 -1.02 -8.33 -3.14
N GLU A 95 -0.10 -8.64 -4.05
CA GLU A 95 -0.32 -9.49 -5.21
C GLU A 95 0.18 -10.93 -5.04
N LEU A 96 -0.22 -11.76 -6.01
CA LEU A 96 0.20 -13.15 -6.12
C LEU A 96 0.99 -13.40 -7.41
N ILE A 97 2.02 -14.23 -7.32
CA ILE A 97 2.71 -14.81 -8.47
C ILE A 97 2.35 -16.29 -8.58
N ILE A 98 2.03 -16.73 -9.79
CA ILE A 98 1.60 -18.09 -10.12
C ILE A 98 2.50 -18.63 -11.23
N GLY A 99 3.06 -19.82 -11.00
CA GLY A 99 3.87 -20.53 -11.99
C GLY A 99 3.07 -21.55 -12.80
N ALA A 100 3.34 -21.62 -14.11
CA ALA A 100 2.96 -22.69 -15.02
C ALA A 100 4.23 -23.31 -15.59
N LEU A 101 4.74 -24.35 -14.90
CA LEU A 101 6.08 -24.90 -15.11
C LEU A 101 6.31 -25.42 -16.54
N LEU A 102 5.28 -25.99 -17.16
CA LEU A 102 5.38 -26.68 -18.43
C LEU A 102 4.73 -25.90 -19.58
N ALA A 103 4.28 -24.67 -19.34
CA ALA A 103 3.76 -23.83 -20.42
C ALA A 103 4.83 -23.59 -21.49
N ASP A 104 4.39 -23.42 -22.74
CA ASP A 104 5.27 -23.36 -23.91
C ASP A 104 5.26 -22.01 -24.67
N PRO A 105 5.24 -20.82 -24.02
CA PRO A 105 5.14 -19.55 -24.74
C PRO A 105 6.32 -19.29 -25.69
N ASN A 106 7.50 -19.83 -25.39
CA ASN A 106 8.75 -19.59 -26.13
C ASN A 106 9.48 -20.89 -26.50
N GLY A 107 8.75 -21.99 -26.66
CA GLY A 107 9.31 -23.33 -26.91
C GLY A 107 9.08 -24.29 -25.75
N SER A 108 9.51 -25.54 -25.95
CA SER A 108 9.17 -26.66 -25.07
C SER A 108 9.61 -26.46 -23.62
N SER A 109 8.64 -26.55 -22.72
CA SER A 109 8.65 -26.32 -21.29
C SER A 109 9.42 -25.06 -20.88
N SER A 110 9.29 -24.00 -21.68
CA SER A 110 9.92 -22.70 -21.39
C SER A 110 9.35 -22.04 -20.13
N GLY A 111 8.16 -22.46 -19.71
CA GLY A 111 7.47 -22.01 -18.52
C GLY A 111 6.81 -20.64 -18.70
N ARG A 112 5.80 -20.36 -17.86
CA ARG A 112 5.20 -19.03 -17.74
C ARG A 112 4.97 -18.68 -16.28
N SER A 113 5.03 -17.39 -15.96
CA SER A 113 4.61 -16.84 -14.67
C SER A 113 3.55 -15.77 -14.90
N TYR A 114 2.54 -15.74 -14.03
CA TYR A 114 1.47 -14.77 -14.04
C TYR A 114 1.48 -13.98 -12.73
N VAL A 115 1.18 -12.68 -12.82
CA VAL A 115 0.92 -11.83 -11.65
C VAL A 115 -0.59 -11.59 -11.58
N VAL A 116 -1.18 -11.83 -10.42
CA VAL A 116 -2.57 -11.49 -10.12
C VAL A 116 -2.56 -10.29 -9.20
N TYR A 117 -2.95 -9.13 -9.73
CA TYR A 117 -3.06 -7.90 -8.95
C TYR A 117 -4.19 -7.98 -7.93
N GLY A 118 -3.88 -7.60 -6.69
CA GLY A 118 -4.87 -7.39 -5.65
C GLY A 118 -5.87 -6.29 -6.03
N ARG A 119 -7.06 -6.34 -5.42
CA ARG A 119 -8.10 -5.31 -5.57
C ARG A 119 -8.83 -5.12 -4.24
N GLY A 120 -9.02 -3.86 -3.84
CA GLY A 120 -9.60 -3.50 -2.55
C GLY A 120 -11.13 -3.53 -2.59
N ASP A 121 -11.72 -2.58 -3.31
CA ASP A 121 -13.18 -2.37 -3.32
C ASP A 121 -13.88 -3.05 -4.52
N SER A 122 -13.12 -3.67 -5.42
CA SER A 122 -13.65 -4.30 -6.63
C SER A 122 -13.73 -5.81 -6.45
N ILE A 123 -14.92 -6.38 -6.67
CA ILE A 123 -15.08 -7.82 -6.74
C ILE A 123 -14.30 -8.39 -7.94
N PHE A 124 -13.62 -9.50 -7.72
CA PHE A 124 -13.09 -10.30 -8.82
C PHE A 124 -14.27 -10.92 -9.61
N ALA A 125 -14.05 -11.33 -10.86
CA ALA A 125 -14.92 -12.35 -11.44
C ALA A 125 -14.77 -13.64 -10.63
N ASP A 126 -15.81 -14.46 -10.59
CA ASP A 126 -15.76 -15.79 -9.96
C ASP A 126 -14.75 -16.73 -10.64
N ARG A 127 -14.42 -16.45 -11.92
CA ARG A 127 -13.54 -17.25 -12.76
C ARG A 127 -12.69 -16.38 -13.69
N PHE A 128 -11.40 -16.70 -13.78
CA PHE A 128 -10.50 -16.18 -14.81
C PHE A 128 -9.75 -17.32 -15.51
N LYS A 129 -9.44 -17.09 -16.78
CA LYS A 129 -8.50 -17.94 -17.52
C LYS A 129 -7.15 -17.23 -17.58
N LEU A 130 -6.07 -17.98 -17.37
CA LEU A 130 -4.71 -17.52 -17.60
C LEU A 130 -4.46 -17.51 -19.11
N GLU A 131 -3.99 -16.38 -19.64
CA GLU A 131 -3.65 -16.16 -21.06
C GLU A 131 -2.28 -15.50 -21.18
#